data_AF-D5AC10-F1
#
_entry.id   AF-D5AC10-F1
#
_cell.length_a   1.000
_cell.length_b   1.000
_cell.length_c   1.000
_cell.angle_alpha   90.00
_cell.angle_beta   90.00
_cell.angle_gamma   90.00
#
_symmetry.space_group_name_H-M   'P 1'
#
loop_
_entity.id
_entity.type
_entity.pdbx_description
1 polymer ?
#
loop_
_entity_poly.entity_id
_entity_poly.type
_entity_poly.pdbx_seq_one_letter_code
_entity_poly.pdbx_strand_id
1 'polypeptide(L)'
;MAPISSEPPPANLSSTMWLGLFNTSANGTALSQTVAVEFDSNRVGIEVNNISSVANYSLPRNQSLNNGNITWDAWIEYNATGMALSVFLANVSSKPVKPILQADEINFSQILPRDVVVGFSASTTEGKISMISWKFSSQTPRSRKTPVTVIVFTMMLTTSAIISAFALTCSLLLRCVCR
;
A
#
# COMPACT_ATOMS: atom_id res chain seq x y z
N MET A 1 -5.26 -10.54 2.89
CA MET A 1 -4.64 -11.59 3.74
C MET A 1 -3.26 -11.06 4.14
N ALA A 2 -3.03 -10.85 5.44
CA ALA A 2 -1.73 -10.40 5.94
C ALA A 2 -0.68 -11.53 5.88
N PRO A 3 0.64 -11.23 5.95
CA PRO A 3 1.68 -12.23 5.91
C PRO A 3 1.53 -13.30 6.99
N ILE A 4 1.91 -14.56 6.69
CA ILE A 4 1.69 -15.73 7.55
C ILE A 4 2.41 -15.67 8.92
N SER A 5 3.29 -14.68 9.13
CA SER A 5 4.03 -14.43 10.37
C SER A 5 3.71 -13.10 11.05
N SER A 6 2.76 -12.30 10.54
CA SER A 6 2.28 -11.12 11.29
C SER A 6 1.33 -11.57 12.38
N GLU A 7 1.62 -11.20 13.63
CA GLU A 7 0.59 -11.24 14.68
C GLU A 7 -0.60 -10.41 14.18
N PRO A 8 -1.83 -10.99 14.15
CA PRO A 8 -2.97 -10.24 13.69
C PRO A 8 -3.15 -9.00 14.57
N PRO A 9 -3.38 -7.81 14.00
CA PRO A 9 -3.64 -6.62 14.80
C PRO A 9 -4.79 -6.91 15.79
N PRO A 10 -4.74 -6.37 17.02
CA PRO A 10 -5.74 -6.62 18.04
C PRO A 10 -7.14 -6.48 17.46
N ALA A 11 -7.96 -7.52 17.65
CA ALA A 11 -9.21 -7.74 16.94
C ALA A 11 -10.14 -6.52 16.96
N ASN A 12 -10.15 -5.76 15.86
CA ASN A 12 -11.33 -5.02 15.41
C ASN A 12 -11.23 -4.73 13.91
N LEU A 13 -11.71 -5.72 13.13
CA LEU A 13 -12.21 -5.65 11.76
C LEU A 13 -11.42 -4.76 10.78
N SER A 14 -10.43 -5.34 10.10
CA SER A 14 -9.94 -4.78 8.84
C SER A 14 -11.00 -5.02 7.75
N SER A 15 -11.90 -4.06 7.54
CA SER A 15 -12.79 -4.09 6.38
C SER A 15 -11.98 -4.15 5.08
N THR A 16 -12.63 -4.50 3.96
CA THR A 16 -12.01 -4.49 2.62
C THR A 16 -11.29 -3.16 2.32
N MET A 17 -11.75 -2.07 2.95
CA MET A 17 -11.20 -0.72 2.84
C MET A 17 -9.87 -0.50 3.57
N TRP A 18 -9.48 -1.36 4.52
CA TRP A 18 -8.27 -1.18 5.33
C TRP A 18 -7.13 -2.14 4.95
N LEU A 19 -7.31 -2.88 3.85
CA LEU A 19 -6.30 -3.73 3.21
C LEU A 19 -5.74 -4.84 4.11
N GLY A 20 -6.33 -5.08 5.30
CA GLY A 20 -5.74 -5.97 6.29
C GLY A 20 -4.47 -5.43 6.97
N LEU A 21 -4.17 -4.12 6.82
CA LEU A 21 -2.95 -3.47 7.31
C LEU A 21 -3.22 -2.39 8.34
N PHE A 22 -4.32 -1.67 8.16
CA PHE A 22 -4.68 -0.56 9.02
C PHE A 22 -5.91 -0.91 9.84
N ASN A 23 -6.06 -0.23 10.97
CA ASN A 23 -7.28 -0.26 11.76
C ASN A 23 -7.63 1.18 12.17
N THR A 24 -8.89 1.39 12.54
CA THR A 24 -9.40 2.73 12.86
C THR A 24 -8.74 3.38 14.06
N SER A 25 -8.18 2.60 15.00
CA SER A 25 -7.60 3.11 16.24
C SER A 25 -6.14 3.55 16.10
N ALA A 26 -5.37 2.97 15.19
CA ALA A 26 -3.95 3.28 14.98
C ALA A 26 -3.67 4.07 13.70
N ASN A 27 -4.59 4.07 12.72
CA ASN A 27 -4.41 4.76 11.45
C ASN A 27 -4.15 6.26 11.63
N GLY A 28 -3.09 6.76 10.99
CA GLY A 28 -2.62 8.13 11.11
C GLY A 28 -1.71 8.40 12.32
N THR A 29 -1.35 7.37 13.09
CA THR A 29 -0.53 7.51 14.30
C THR A 29 0.74 6.67 14.23
N ALA A 30 1.74 7.01 15.06
CA ALA A 30 2.98 6.24 15.17
C ALA A 30 2.78 4.79 15.65
N LEU A 31 1.60 4.44 16.18
CA LEU A 31 1.26 3.08 16.60
C LEU A 31 1.00 2.14 15.42
N SER A 32 0.72 2.67 14.22
CA SER A 32 0.47 1.84 13.04
C SER A 32 1.73 1.11 12.56
N GLN A 33 2.91 1.68 12.79
CA GLN A 33 4.22 1.11 12.47
C GLN A 33 4.30 0.39 11.10
N THR A 34 3.75 1.02 10.06
CA THR A 34 3.56 0.39 8.75
C THR A 34 4.03 1.32 7.64
N VAL A 35 4.76 0.76 6.68
CA VAL A 35 5.05 1.37 5.37
C VAL A 35 4.55 0.42 4.29
N ALA A 36 3.73 0.93 3.38
CA ALA A 36 3.15 0.15 2.29
C ALA A 36 3.24 0.90 0.96
N VAL A 37 3.21 0.14 -0.13
CA VAL A 37 3.04 0.68 -1.48
C VAL A 37 1.77 0.11 -2.07
N GLU A 38 0.81 0.97 -2.32
CA GLU A 38 -0.49 0.62 -2.88
C GLU A 38 -0.49 0.69 -4.40
N PHE A 39 -1.26 -0.21 -5.00
CA PHE A 39 -1.50 -0.46 -6.41
C PHE A 39 -3.01 -0.60 -6.63
N ASP A 40 -3.75 0.48 -6.43
CA ASP A 40 -5.22 0.52 -6.51
C ASP A 40 -5.68 0.95 -7.91
N SER A 41 -6.18 -0.01 -8.69
CA SER A 41 -6.78 0.23 -10.01
C SER A 41 -5.87 1.05 -10.95
N ASN A 42 -6.01 2.37 -11.00
CA ASN A 42 -5.20 3.28 -11.81
C ASN A 42 -4.28 4.17 -10.96
N ARG A 43 -4.04 3.84 -9.69
CA ARG A 43 -3.24 4.63 -8.76
C ARG A 43 -2.18 3.76 -8.11
N VAL A 44 -0.99 4.32 -7.97
CA VAL A 44 0.09 3.79 -7.13
C VAL A 44 0.30 4.77 -5.97
N GLY A 45 0.41 4.29 -4.74
CA GLY A 45 0.54 5.12 -3.54
C GLY A 45 1.65 4.65 -2.62
N ILE A 46 2.26 5.56 -1.86
CA ILE A 46 3.14 5.24 -0.74
C ILE A 46 2.41 5.62 0.54
N GLU A 47 2.20 4.67 1.43
CA GLU A 47 1.46 4.81 2.69
C GLU A 47 2.42 4.68 3.87
N VAL A 48 2.33 5.63 4.81
CA VAL A 48 3.18 5.66 6.00
C VAL A 48 2.31 5.89 7.22
N ASN A 49 2.14 4.84 8.03
CA ASN A 49 1.29 4.82 9.23
C ASN A 49 -0.19 5.23 9.00
N ASN A 50 -0.60 5.43 7.76
CA ASN A 50 -1.90 5.93 7.37
C ASN A 50 -2.26 5.37 6.00
N ILE A 51 -3.51 4.98 5.83
CA ILE A 51 -4.08 4.55 4.55
C ILE A 51 -4.13 5.68 3.52
N SER A 52 -4.11 6.94 3.96
CA SER A 52 -3.91 8.06 3.05
C SER A 52 -2.43 8.12 2.63
N SER A 53 -2.18 7.95 1.34
CA SER A 53 -0.82 7.94 0.81
C SER A 53 -0.12 9.29 0.98
N VAL A 54 1.12 9.28 1.47
CA VAL A 54 1.98 10.48 1.54
C VAL A 54 2.46 10.93 0.17
N ALA A 55 2.51 10.01 -0.80
CA ALA A 55 2.76 10.30 -2.20
C ALA A 55 1.93 9.34 -3.06
N ASN A 56 1.45 9.78 -4.22
CA ASN A 56 0.72 8.92 -5.15
C ASN A 56 0.96 9.32 -6.61
N TYR A 57 0.71 8.38 -7.51
CA TYR A 57 0.81 8.54 -8.95
C TYR A 57 -0.42 7.93 -9.63
N SER A 58 -1.07 8.68 -10.51
CA SER A 58 -2.18 8.18 -11.32
C SER A 58 -1.68 7.69 -12.67
N LEU A 59 -1.90 6.41 -12.96
CA LEU A 59 -1.67 5.81 -14.26
C LEU A 59 -2.68 6.34 -15.29
N PRO A 60 -2.28 6.45 -16.56
CA PRO A 60 -3.21 6.69 -17.66
C PRO A 60 -4.34 5.65 -17.66
N ARG A 61 -5.57 6.06 -18.00
CA ARG A 61 -6.76 5.19 -17.94
C ARG A 61 -6.60 3.89 -18.76
N ASN A 62 -5.92 3.95 -19.90
CA ASN A 62 -5.65 2.78 -20.75
C ASN A 62 -4.57 1.84 -20.18
N GLN A 63 -3.90 2.22 -19.10
CA GLN A 63 -2.87 1.46 -18.39
C GLN A 63 -3.31 1.10 -16.97
N SER A 64 -4.62 0.94 -16.74
CA SER A 64 -5.14 0.51 -15.45
C SER A 64 -4.59 -0.88 -15.06
N LEU A 65 -4.22 -1.05 -13.80
CA LEU A 65 -3.64 -2.27 -13.24
C LEU A 65 -4.64 -3.44 -13.23
N ASN A 66 -5.93 -3.13 -13.25
CA ASN A 66 -7.02 -4.12 -13.30
C ASN A 66 -7.44 -4.48 -14.74
N ASN A 67 -6.69 -4.04 -15.75
CA ASN A 67 -6.90 -4.48 -17.12
C ASN A 67 -6.38 -5.92 -17.26
N GLY A 68 -7.26 -6.92 -17.06
CA GLY A 68 -6.94 -8.35 -16.88
C GLY A 68 -6.14 -9.06 -17.99
N ASN A 69 -5.65 -8.32 -18.98
CA ASN A 69 -4.78 -8.77 -20.06
C ASN A 69 -3.32 -8.30 -19.91
N ILE A 70 -2.99 -7.55 -18.86
CA ILE A 70 -1.66 -6.96 -18.69
C ILE A 70 -1.01 -7.52 -17.41
N THR A 71 0.20 -8.05 -17.56
CA THR A 71 1.08 -8.35 -16.43
C THR A 71 1.95 -7.14 -16.15
N TRP A 72 2.06 -6.78 -14.88
CA TRP A 72 2.87 -5.65 -14.40
C TRP A 72 4.02 -6.15 -13.55
N ASP A 73 5.21 -5.64 -13.82
CA ASP A 73 6.39 -5.79 -13.01
C ASP A 73 6.60 -4.51 -12.19
N ALA A 74 6.77 -4.69 -10.88
CA ALA A 74 7.01 -3.60 -9.94
C ALA A 74 8.36 -3.77 -9.23
N TRP A 75 9.09 -2.67 -9.08
CA TRP A 75 10.30 -2.61 -8.27
C TRP A 75 10.13 -1.53 -7.21
N ILE A 76 10.45 -1.88 -5.97
CA ILE A 76 10.44 -0.94 -4.85
C ILE A 76 11.85 -0.89 -4.29
N GLU A 77 12.41 0.31 -4.22
CA GLU A 77 13.75 0.53 -3.72
C GLU A 77 13.75 1.59 -2.65
N TYR A 78 14.38 1.27 -1.52
CA TYR A 78 14.58 2.21 -0.44
C TYR A 78 16.07 2.56 -0.33
N ASN A 79 16.40 3.83 -0.49
CA ASN A 79 17.72 4.36 -0.22
C ASN A 79 17.76 4.92 1.20
N ALA A 80 18.40 4.17 2.12
CA ALA A 80 18.49 4.56 3.53
C ALA A 80 19.33 5.83 3.77
N THR A 81 20.33 6.12 2.94
CA THR A 81 21.15 7.33 3.07
C THR A 81 20.36 8.58 2.69
N GLY A 82 19.58 8.49 1.61
CA GLY A 82 18.70 9.58 1.15
C GLY A 82 17.32 9.59 1.82
N MET A 83 16.99 8.56 2.60
CA MET A 83 15.65 8.32 3.15
C MET A 83 14.55 8.37 2.07
N ALA A 84 14.85 7.83 0.89
CA ALA A 84 13.99 7.92 -0.28
C ALA A 84 13.42 6.55 -0.66
N LEU A 85 12.10 6.46 -0.82
CA LEU A 85 11.40 5.28 -1.30
C LEU A 85 10.92 5.51 -2.73
N SER A 86 11.43 4.72 -3.67
CA SER A 86 11.16 4.83 -5.10
C SER A 86 10.39 3.61 -5.60
N VAL A 87 9.34 3.85 -6.38
CA VAL A 87 8.50 2.82 -7.01
C VAL A 87 8.65 2.91 -8.51
N PHE A 88 9.00 1.79 -9.13
CA PHE A 88 9.09 1.62 -10.57
C PHE A 88 8.04 0.61 -10.98
N LEU A 89 7.42 0.85 -12.13
CA LEU A 89 6.35 0.01 -12.64
C LEU A 89 6.46 -0.05 -14.16
N ALA A 90 6.36 -1.25 -14.73
CA ALA A 90 6.34 -1.47 -16.16
C ALA A 90 5.51 -2.70 -16.52
N ASN A 91 5.02 -2.76 -17.76
CA ASN A 91 4.40 -3.94 -18.34
C ASN A 91 5.30 -4.58 -19.41
N VAL A 92 6.61 -4.41 -19.25
CA VAL A 92 7.68 -4.95 -20.12
C VAL A 92 8.76 -5.56 -19.25
N SER A 93 9.58 -6.44 -19.82
CA SER A 93 10.50 -7.33 -19.10
C SER A 93 11.71 -6.64 -18.41
N SER A 94 11.79 -5.31 -18.37
CA SER A 94 12.94 -4.58 -17.84
C SER A 94 12.53 -3.41 -16.96
N LYS A 95 13.27 -3.22 -15.85
CA LYS A 95 13.08 -2.09 -14.94
C LYS A 95 13.31 -0.75 -15.65
N PRO A 96 12.37 0.21 -15.55
CA PRO A 96 12.56 1.57 -16.05
C PRO A 96 13.73 2.30 -15.37
N VAL A 97 14.32 3.27 -16.08
CA VAL A 97 15.42 4.10 -15.54
C VAL A 97 14.93 5.06 -14.45
N LYS A 98 13.69 5.56 -14.58
CA LYS A 98 13.10 6.52 -13.65
C LYS A 98 11.95 5.88 -12.88
N PRO A 99 11.80 6.16 -11.57
CA PRO A 99 10.63 5.73 -10.84
C PRO A 99 9.39 6.47 -11.34
N ILE A 100 8.23 5.81 -11.25
CA ILE A 100 6.93 6.45 -11.50
C ILE A 100 6.49 7.29 -10.29
N LEU A 101 7.00 6.94 -9.11
CA LEU A 101 6.66 7.58 -7.84
C LEU A 101 7.86 7.52 -6.91
N GLN A 102 8.16 8.62 -6.22
CA GLN A 102 9.16 8.67 -5.17
C GLN A 102 8.62 9.50 -4.00
N ALA A 103 8.91 9.06 -2.78
CA ALA A 103 8.72 9.84 -1.58
C ALA A 103 10.06 9.95 -0.84
N ASP A 104 10.43 11.18 -0.53
CA ASP A 104 11.65 11.52 0.19
C ASP A 104 11.35 11.71 1.69
N GLU A 105 12.40 11.85 2.50
CA GLU A 105 12.30 12.07 3.95
C GLU A 105 11.56 10.97 4.74
N ILE A 106 11.46 9.76 4.17
CA ILE A 106 10.87 8.60 4.84
C ILE A 106 11.96 7.89 5.64
N ASN A 107 12.10 8.23 6.92
CA ASN A 107 13.06 7.60 7.82
C ASN A 107 12.50 6.31 8.44
N PHE A 108 12.84 5.15 7.88
CA PHE A 108 12.34 3.85 8.37
C PHE A 108 12.67 3.60 9.84
N SER A 109 13.83 4.05 10.33
CA SER A 109 14.23 3.90 11.74
C SER A 109 13.36 4.69 12.74
N GLN A 110 12.62 5.68 12.28
CA GLN A 110 11.67 6.44 13.11
C GLN A 110 10.23 5.93 13.01
N ILE A 111 9.91 5.20 11.93
CA ILE A 111 8.56 4.75 11.60
C ILE A 111 8.35 3.30 12.04
N LEU A 112 9.34 2.45 11.75
CA LEU A 112 9.26 1.00 11.90
C LEU A 112 10.04 0.54 13.14
N PRO A 113 9.60 -0.54 13.80
CA PRO A 113 10.39 -1.20 14.84
C PRO A 113 11.65 -1.83 14.23
N ARG A 114 12.56 -2.27 15.10
CA ARG A 114 13.84 -2.88 14.71
C ARG A 114 13.64 -4.11 13.79
N ASP A 115 12.62 -4.90 14.06
CA ASP A 115 12.28 -6.13 13.35
C ASP A 115 10.87 -5.99 12.73
N VAL A 116 10.70 -6.28 11.43
CA VAL A 116 9.47 -6.01 10.65
C VAL A 116 9.13 -7.12 9.62
N VAL A 117 7.90 -7.52 9.29
CA VAL A 117 7.59 -8.71 8.41
C VAL A 117 7.85 -8.75 6.87
N VAL A 118 7.31 -7.98 5.93
CA VAL A 118 7.44 -8.03 4.40
C VAL A 118 6.57 -9.12 3.84
N GLY A 119 5.68 -8.68 2.97
CA GLY A 119 4.87 -9.57 2.18
C GLY A 119 3.89 -8.77 1.35
N PHE A 120 2.73 -9.36 1.14
CA PHE A 120 1.69 -8.79 0.30
C PHE A 120 0.41 -8.84 1.10
N SER A 121 -0.45 -7.84 0.90
CA SER A 121 -1.80 -7.91 1.40
C SER A 121 -2.74 -7.48 0.31
N ALA A 122 -3.70 -8.34 0.02
CA ALA A 122 -4.67 -8.10 -1.02
C ALA A 122 -6.07 -8.07 -0.41
N SER A 123 -6.90 -7.19 -0.94
CA SER A 123 -8.34 -7.10 -0.69
C SER A 123 -9.02 -6.93 -2.04
N THR A 124 -10.01 -7.75 -2.32
CA THR A 124 -10.78 -7.63 -3.55
C THR A 124 -12.26 -7.81 -3.22
N THR A 125 -13.11 -6.98 -3.81
CA THR A 125 -14.55 -7.19 -3.82
C THR A 125 -14.98 -8.07 -4.99
N GLU A 126 -14.26 -8.02 -6.11
CA GLU A 126 -14.50 -8.80 -7.33
C GLU A 126 -13.20 -9.06 -8.13
N GLY A 127 -13.10 -10.21 -8.79
CA GLY A 127 -11.95 -10.59 -9.62
C GLY A 127 -10.88 -11.41 -8.89
N LYS A 128 -9.71 -11.56 -9.50
CA LYS A 128 -8.58 -12.35 -8.96
C LYS A 128 -7.31 -11.49 -8.88
N ILE A 129 -6.66 -11.52 -7.73
CA ILE A 129 -5.33 -10.95 -7.53
C ILE A 129 -4.32 -12.10 -7.59
N SER A 130 -3.31 -12.00 -8.45
CA SER A 130 -2.29 -13.04 -8.63
C SER A 130 -0.90 -12.43 -8.61
N MET A 131 0.01 -13.03 -7.83
CA MET A 131 1.44 -12.72 -7.84
C MET A 131 2.18 -13.86 -8.53
N ILE A 132 2.90 -13.54 -9.60
CA ILE A 132 3.59 -14.55 -10.42
C ILE A 132 4.94 -14.93 -9.80
N SER A 133 5.71 -13.92 -9.39
CA SER A 133 7.00 -14.11 -8.74
C SER A 133 7.32 -12.93 -7.83
N TRP A 134 8.23 -13.14 -6.90
CA TRP A 134 8.74 -12.10 -6.02
C TRP A 134 10.20 -12.34 -5.69
N LYS A 135 10.92 -11.25 -5.46
CA LYS A 135 12.30 -11.27 -4.97
C LYS A 135 12.49 -10.12 -4.01
N PHE A 136 13.13 -10.40 -2.89
CA PHE A 136 13.47 -9.40 -1.88
C PHE A 136 14.97 -9.45 -1.58
N SER A 137 15.56 -8.28 -1.34
CA SER A 137 16.96 -8.14 -0.93
C SER A 137 17.11 -6.90 -0.06
N SER A 138 17.82 -7.03 1.06
CA SER A 138 18.21 -5.91 1.91
C SER A 138 19.68 -6.02 2.29
N GLN A 139 20.35 -4.87 2.45
CA GLN A 139 21.72 -4.80 2.92
C GLN A 139 21.72 -4.08 4.27
N THR A 140 22.02 -4.80 5.35
CA THR A 140 22.25 -4.19 6.66
C THR A 140 23.76 -4.05 6.89
N PRO A 141 24.25 -2.88 7.37
CA PRO A 141 25.61 -2.79 7.90
C PRO A 141 25.76 -3.85 9.00
N ARG A 142 26.82 -4.66 8.91
CA ARG A 142 27.02 -5.90 9.67
C ARG A 142 26.83 -5.73 11.18
N SER A 143 25.63 -6.04 11.68
CA SER A 143 25.34 -6.33 13.09
C SER A 143 24.10 -7.23 13.21
N ARG A 144 24.31 -8.42 13.78
CA ARG A 144 23.38 -9.51 14.17
C ARG A 144 22.27 -9.91 13.20
N LYS A 145 22.25 -11.23 12.88
CA LYS A 145 21.19 -11.90 12.13
C LYS A 145 19.92 -12.05 12.98
N THR A 146 18.90 -11.23 12.71
CA THR A 146 17.49 -11.60 12.81
C THR A 146 16.79 -11.02 11.57
N PRO A 147 16.23 -11.83 10.67
CA PRO A 147 15.75 -11.32 9.40
C PRO A 147 14.29 -10.96 9.53
N VAL A 148 13.96 -9.67 9.54
CA VAL A 148 12.60 -9.27 9.19
C VAL A 148 12.61 -7.80 8.67
N THR A 149 12.09 -7.53 7.45
CA THR A 149 11.68 -6.18 6.92
C THR A 149 10.19 -6.20 6.52
N VAL A 150 9.28 -5.18 6.63
CA VAL A 150 7.94 -5.05 5.93
C VAL A 150 7.86 -4.02 4.82
N ILE A 151 7.42 -4.46 3.64
CA ILE A 151 6.82 -3.67 2.57
C ILE A 151 5.59 -4.46 2.14
N VAL A 152 4.40 -3.84 2.19
CA VAL A 152 3.16 -4.47 1.75
C VAL A 152 2.69 -3.84 0.46
N PHE A 153 2.46 -4.68 -0.53
CA PHE A 153 1.80 -4.30 -1.78
C PHE A 153 0.31 -4.50 -1.65
N THR A 154 -0.49 -3.47 -1.92
CA THR A 154 -1.95 -3.53 -1.82
C THR A 154 -2.59 -3.32 -3.18
N MET A 155 -3.50 -4.19 -3.64
CA MET A 155 -4.31 -3.91 -4.83
C MET A 155 -5.77 -3.82 -4.40
N MET A 156 -6.38 -2.64 -4.57
CA MET A 156 -7.83 -2.48 -4.54
C MET A 156 -8.35 -2.41 -5.98
N LEU A 157 -9.45 -3.12 -6.24
CA LEU A 157 -10.28 -2.92 -7.42
C LEU A 157 -11.60 -2.35 -6.90
N THR A 158 -11.74 -1.04 -6.86
CA THR A 158 -13.05 -0.43 -6.60
C THR A 158 -13.72 -0.17 -7.95
N THR A 159 -14.93 -0.70 -8.13
CA THR A 159 -15.80 -0.20 -9.20
C THR A 159 -16.07 1.26 -8.87
N SER A 160 -15.64 2.17 -9.74
CA SER A 160 -15.85 3.61 -9.60
C SER A 160 -17.34 3.93 -9.62
N ALA A 161 -18.04 3.79 -8.48
CA ALA A 161 -19.45 4.19 -8.37
C ALA A 161 -20.03 4.38 -6.95
N ILE A 162 -19.30 4.23 -5.84
CA ILE A 162 -19.94 4.33 -4.49
C ILE A 162 -19.11 5.12 -3.46
N ILE A 163 -18.60 6.29 -3.85
CA ILE A 163 -18.15 7.30 -2.86
C ILE A 163 -19.03 8.56 -2.93
N SER A 164 -19.58 8.89 -4.10
CA SER A 164 -20.55 9.99 -4.23
C SER A 164 -21.89 9.71 -3.55
N ALA A 165 -22.32 8.44 -3.47
CA ALA A 165 -23.61 8.08 -2.86
C ALA A 165 -23.61 8.24 -1.33
N PHE A 166 -22.50 7.93 -0.63
CA PHE A 166 -22.41 8.10 0.83
C PHE A 166 -22.28 9.58 1.24
N ALA A 167 -21.54 10.39 0.47
CA ALA A 167 -21.45 11.83 0.72
C ALA A 167 -22.79 12.55 0.46
N LEU A 168 -23.52 12.18 -0.60
CA LEU A 168 -24.85 12.74 -0.87
C LEU A 168 -25.90 12.27 0.13
N THR A 169 -25.94 10.98 0.49
CA THR A 169 -26.91 10.48 1.48
C THR A 169 -26.65 11.06 2.87
N CYS A 170 -25.38 11.20 3.29
CA CYS A 170 -25.04 11.84 4.55
C CYS A 170 -25.42 13.34 4.58
N SER A 171 -25.18 14.07 3.49
CA SER A 171 -25.56 15.50 3.39
C SER A 171 -27.07 15.73 3.25
N LEU A 172 -27.81 14.80 2.64
CA LEU A 172 -29.29 14.82 2.61
C LEU A 172 -29.89 14.46 3.99
N LEU A 173 -29.33 13.48 4.70
CA LEU A 173 -29.77 13.10 6.05
C LEU A 173 -29.48 14.21 7.08
N LEU A 174 -28.32 14.87 7.01
CA LEU A 174 -27.99 16.02 7.87
C LEU A 174 -28.93 17.22 7.62
N ARG A 175 -29.40 17.42 6.38
CA ARG A 175 -30.39 18.47 6.07
C ARG A 175 -31.81 18.14 6.54
N CYS A 176 -32.17 16.86 6.70
CA CYS A 176 -33.48 16.45 7.21
C CYS A 176 -33.58 16.43 8.73
N VAL A 177 -32.47 16.29 9.46
CA VAL A 177 -32.47 16.26 10.94
C VAL A 177 -32.42 17.67 11.56
N CYS A 178 -32.03 18.68 10.79
CA CYS A 178 -32.13 20.09 11.18
C CYS A 178 -33.33 20.78 10.50
N ARG A 179 -34.55 20.40 10.87
CA ARG A 179 -35.72 21.28 10.71
C ARG A 179 -36.76 21.01 11.78
#